data_AF-B4EVJ1-F1
#
_entry.id   AF-B4EVJ1-F1
#
_cell.length_a   1.000
_cell.length_b   1.000
_cell.length_c   1.000
_cell.angle_alpha   90.00
_cell.angle_beta   90.00
_cell.angle_gamma   90.00
#
_symmetry.space_group_name_H-M   'P 1'
#
loop_
_entity.id
_entity.type
_entity.pdbx_description
1 polymer ?
#
loop_
_entity_poly.entity_id
_entity_poly.type
_entity_poly.pdbx_seq_one_letter_code
_entity_poly.pdbx_strand_id
1 'polypeptide(L)'
;MNNSCLLGVVYMANNPLAEVQRESAGASTFGKYNFQFHWALCEIIEKHKKNQEYALLIEYQEDVVIANSLDPNNAQFEFYQVKNQIAKYTSASLTKRDKGKNNKLKNSVLGKLLSSCVNTSYENRVVKIGLVSSSGFSLNIDKDLKLDVIKIGDLAKDDLASFLLRI
;
A
#
# COMPACT_ATOMS: atom_id res chain seq x y z
N MET A 1 -1.73 20.91 26.20
CA MET A 1 -1.54 19.45 26.24
C MET A 1 -0.61 19.11 25.09
N ASN A 2 0.56 18.56 25.40
CA ASN A 2 1.65 18.35 24.45
C ASN A 2 1.33 17.16 23.54
N ASN A 3 1.02 17.44 22.27
CA ASN A 3 0.95 16.41 21.23
C ASN A 3 2.35 16.21 20.65
N SER A 4 3.18 15.44 21.35
CA SER A 4 4.39 14.85 20.77
C SER A 4 3.97 13.77 19.76
N CYS A 5 3.81 14.16 18.50
CA CYS A 5 3.60 13.24 17.38
C CYS A 5 4.94 12.56 17.07
N LEU A 6 5.14 11.36 17.60
CA LEU A 6 6.30 10.53 17.28
C LEU A 6 6.09 9.92 15.89
N LEU A 7 6.87 10.37 14.91
CA LEU A 7 7.18 9.57 13.72
C LEU A 7 8.08 8.41 14.20
N GLY A 8 7.47 7.39 14.79
CA GLY A 8 8.19 6.26 15.37
C GLY A 8 8.57 5.24 14.30
N VAL A 9 9.87 5.05 14.07
CA VAL A 9 10.37 3.83 13.44
C VAL A 9 10.14 2.70 14.45
N VAL A 10 9.22 1.78 14.15
CA VAL A 10 8.90 0.65 15.02
C VAL A 10 10.13 -0.23 15.17
N TYR A 11 10.68 -0.31 16.39
CA TYR A 11 11.81 -1.17 16.72
C TYR A 11 11.42 -2.66 16.62
N MET A 12 12.26 -3.44 15.95
CA MET A 12 11.97 -4.76 15.36
C MET A 12 11.68 -5.94 16.31
N ALA A 13 11.67 -5.76 17.65
CA ALA A 13 11.60 -6.90 18.56
C ALA A 13 10.19 -7.54 18.70
N ASN A 14 9.11 -6.81 18.37
CA ASN A 14 7.71 -7.27 18.53
C ASN A 14 6.84 -6.99 17.30
N ASN A 15 7.42 -7.00 16.08
CA ASN A 15 6.65 -6.72 14.87
C ASN A 15 5.71 -7.91 14.55
N PRO A 16 4.37 -7.76 14.57
CA PRO A 16 3.43 -8.83 14.26
C PRO A 16 3.48 -9.28 12.79
N LEU A 17 4.16 -8.51 11.93
CA LEU A 17 4.40 -8.81 10.53
C LEU A 17 5.78 -9.47 10.29
N ALA A 18 6.48 -9.89 11.35
CA ALA A 18 7.78 -10.54 11.26
C ALA A 18 7.70 -11.98 10.71
N GLU A 19 7.41 -12.10 9.42
CA GLU A 19 7.58 -13.33 8.63
C GLU A 19 8.74 -13.14 7.62
N VAL A 20 9.28 -14.24 7.08
CA VAL A 20 10.40 -14.20 6.12
C VAL A 20 10.01 -13.35 4.91
N GLN A 21 10.73 -12.24 4.70
CA GLN A 21 10.51 -11.33 3.58
C GLN A 21 10.68 -12.07 2.24
N ARG A 22 9.64 -12.05 1.40
CA ARG A 22 9.61 -12.82 0.14
C ARG A 22 10.49 -12.23 -0.98
N GLU A 23 10.71 -10.91 -0.99
CA GLU A 23 11.46 -10.25 -2.06
C GLU A 23 12.82 -9.74 -1.56
N SER A 24 13.90 -10.20 -2.19
CA SER A 24 15.27 -9.72 -1.97
C SER A 24 15.81 -8.93 -3.18
N ALA A 25 14.92 -8.38 -4.00
CA ALA A 25 15.28 -7.71 -5.25
C ALA A 25 15.28 -6.19 -5.06
N GLY A 26 16.40 -5.68 -4.55
CA GLY A 26 16.69 -4.25 -4.54
C GLY A 26 17.06 -3.73 -5.94
N ALA A 27 16.64 -2.48 -6.19
CA ALA A 27 17.00 -1.58 -7.28
C ALA A 27 16.17 -1.65 -8.59
N SER A 28 15.41 -0.58 -8.87
CA SER A 28 15.87 0.45 -9.83
C SER A 28 14.84 1.55 -10.09
N THR A 29 15.37 2.78 -10.13
CA THR A 29 14.79 4.10 -10.48
C THR A 29 14.04 4.86 -9.37
N PHE A 30 14.64 5.98 -8.98
CA PHE A 30 14.12 7.03 -8.09
C PHE A 30 12.61 7.34 -8.27
N GLY A 31 12.12 7.31 -9.52
CA GLY A 31 10.72 7.58 -9.84
C GLY A 31 9.70 6.54 -9.35
N LYS A 32 10.08 5.27 -9.19
CA LYS A 32 9.17 4.23 -8.65
C LYS A 32 8.98 4.41 -7.14
N TYR A 33 10.10 4.58 -6.43
CA TYR A 33 10.10 4.87 -5.01
C TYR A 33 9.32 6.16 -4.73
N ASN A 34 9.56 7.25 -5.47
CA ASN A 34 8.85 8.52 -5.22
C ASN A 34 7.32 8.39 -5.31
N PHE A 35 6.79 7.67 -6.31
CA PHE A 35 5.34 7.50 -6.40
C PHE A 35 4.78 6.75 -5.19
N GLN A 36 5.45 5.69 -4.77
CA GLN A 36 5.08 4.90 -3.60
C GLN A 36 5.16 5.69 -2.30
N PHE A 37 6.27 6.40 -2.06
CA PHE A 37 6.45 7.25 -0.89
C PHE A 37 5.42 8.38 -0.85
N HIS A 38 5.19 9.09 -1.96
CA HIS A 38 4.20 10.17 -2.00
C HIS A 38 2.78 9.66 -1.81
N TRP A 39 2.40 8.54 -2.45
CA TRP A 39 1.09 7.96 -2.26
C TRP A 39 0.87 7.53 -0.80
N ALA A 40 1.86 6.85 -0.20
CA ALA A 40 1.80 6.46 1.20
C ALA A 40 1.66 7.66 2.14
N LEU A 41 2.41 8.74 1.87
CA LEU A 41 2.33 9.99 2.63
C LEU A 41 0.93 10.61 2.54
N CYS A 42 0.34 10.70 1.35
CA CYS A 42 -1.02 11.20 1.18
C CYS A 42 -2.04 10.35 1.96
N GLU A 43 -1.92 9.03 1.91
CA GLU A 43 -2.83 8.11 2.61
C GLU A 43 -2.76 8.31 4.14
N ILE A 44 -1.55 8.42 4.72
CA ILE A 44 -1.43 8.65 6.17
C ILE A 44 -1.84 10.07 6.59
N ILE A 45 -1.70 11.08 5.72
CA ILE A 45 -2.21 12.44 5.99
C ILE A 45 -3.73 12.39 6.12
N GLU A 46 -4.43 11.67 5.25
CA GLU A 46 -5.90 11.52 5.32
C GLU A 46 -6.35 10.75 6.57
N LYS A 47 -5.56 9.77 7.02
CA LYS A 47 -5.79 9.09 8.32
C LYS A 47 -5.52 10.03 9.50
N HIS A 48 -4.46 10.81 9.44
CA HIS A 48 -4.10 11.80 10.45
C HIS A 48 -5.18 12.88 10.60
N LYS A 49 -5.71 13.41 9.49
CA LYS A 49 -6.83 14.37 9.48
C LYS A 49 -8.09 13.82 10.15
N LYS A 50 -8.25 12.50 10.20
CA LYS A 50 -9.34 11.79 10.88
C LYS A 50 -9.01 11.38 12.32
N ASN A 51 -7.87 11.82 12.87
CA ASN A 51 -7.34 11.42 14.18
C ASN A 51 -7.25 9.89 14.35
N GLN A 52 -6.91 9.17 13.28
CA GLN A 52 -6.71 7.71 13.35
C GLN A 52 -5.27 7.39 13.74
N GLU A 53 -5.07 6.42 14.63
CA GLU A 53 -3.73 5.87 14.92
C GLU A 53 -3.23 5.10 13.71
N TYR A 54 -1.94 5.23 13.38
CA TYR A 54 -1.33 4.47 12.29
C TYR A 54 0.14 4.17 12.52
N ALA A 55 0.60 3.02 12.00
CA ALA A 55 2.00 2.76 11.71
C ALA A 55 2.16 2.55 10.20
N LEU A 56 3.14 3.21 9.58
CA LEU A 56 3.44 3.08 8.17
C LEU A 56 4.71 2.25 7.98
N LEU A 57 4.60 1.17 7.22
CA LEU A 57 5.73 0.34 6.80
C LEU A 57 5.84 0.41 5.28
N ILE A 58 7.02 0.77 4.79
CA ILE A 58 7.31 0.89 3.35
C ILE A 58 8.34 -0.19 3.01
N GLU A 59 8.15 -0.90 1.90
CA GLU A 59 9.01 -2.01 1.48
C GLU A 59 9.09 -3.14 2.55
N TYR A 60 7.96 -3.43 3.19
CA TYR A 60 7.88 -4.43 4.27
C TYR A 60 6.66 -5.35 4.06
N GLN A 61 6.93 -6.62 3.75
CA GLN A 61 5.97 -7.61 3.21
C GLN A 61 5.34 -7.23 1.86
N GLU A 62 4.79 -6.03 1.76
CA GLU A 62 4.26 -5.39 0.55
C GLU A 62 4.96 -4.06 0.25
N ASP A 63 4.62 -3.44 -0.88
CA ASP A 63 5.14 -2.11 -1.26
C ASP A 63 4.82 -1.09 -0.13
N VAL A 64 3.57 -1.10 0.39
CA VAL A 64 3.15 -0.29 1.55
C VAL A 64 2.20 -1.10 2.44
N VAL A 65 2.45 -1.06 3.75
CA VAL A 65 1.55 -1.60 4.77
C VAL A 65 1.21 -0.49 5.77
N ILE A 66 -0.08 -0.37 6.09
CA ILE A 66 -0.55 0.54 7.14
C ILE A 66 -1.23 -0.28 8.23
N ALA A 67 -0.70 -0.19 9.45
CA ALA A 67 -1.37 -0.68 10.64
C ALA A 67 -2.26 0.43 11.20
N ASN A 68 -3.46 0.11 11.70
CA ASN A 68 -4.34 1.08 12.36
C ASN A 68 -4.13 1.22 13.87
N SER A 69 -3.10 0.56 14.42
CA SER A 69 -2.71 0.72 15.82
C SER A 69 -1.21 0.52 16.02
N LEU A 70 -0.66 1.18 17.04
CA LEU A 70 0.70 0.96 17.53
C LEU A 70 0.81 -0.23 18.48
N ASP A 71 -0.32 -0.74 18.98
CA ASP A 71 -0.36 -1.98 19.76
C ASP A 71 -0.29 -3.20 18.83
N PRO A 72 0.81 -3.98 18.86
CA PRO A 72 0.99 -5.12 17.98
C PRO A 72 -0.02 -6.25 18.22
N ASN A 73 -0.75 -6.27 19.34
CA ASN A 73 -1.79 -7.26 19.61
C ASN A 73 -3.13 -6.91 18.97
N ASN A 74 -3.40 -5.61 18.80
CA ASN A 74 -4.70 -5.10 18.34
C ASN A 74 -4.68 -4.52 16.92
N ALA A 75 -3.49 -4.27 16.36
CA ALA A 75 -3.35 -3.70 15.02
C ALA A 75 -4.04 -4.54 13.93
N GLN A 76 -4.81 -3.87 13.08
CA GLN A 76 -5.29 -4.42 11.81
C GLN A 76 -4.49 -3.78 10.68
N PHE A 77 -4.38 -4.49 9.56
CA PHE A 77 -3.47 -4.14 8.49
C PHE A 77 -4.20 -3.88 7.17
N GLU A 78 -3.75 -2.83 6.49
CA GLU A 78 -4.09 -2.52 5.11
C GLU A 78 -2.83 -2.75 4.26
N PHE A 79 -2.91 -3.67 3.31
CA PHE A 79 -1.81 -4.06 2.44
C PHE A 79 -1.99 -3.41 1.08
N TYR A 80 -0.95 -2.76 0.58
CA TYR A 80 -1.00 -2.06 -0.70
C TYR A 80 0.18 -2.42 -1.58
N GLN A 81 -0.16 -2.84 -2.80
CA GLN A 81 0.80 -2.94 -3.88
C GLN A 81 0.70 -1.69 -4.75
N VAL A 82 1.80 -0.95 -4.87
CA VAL A 82 1.84 0.37 -5.51
C VAL A 82 2.68 0.29 -6.78
N LYS A 83 2.02 0.39 -7.92
CA LYS A 83 2.64 0.20 -9.24
C LYS A 83 2.72 1.51 -10.00
N ASN A 84 3.94 2.02 -10.14
CA ASN A 84 4.24 3.11 -11.06
C ASN A 84 4.53 2.53 -12.46
N GLN A 85 3.52 2.51 -13.32
CA GLN A 85 3.62 1.94 -14.67
C GLN A 85 2.78 2.72 -15.68
N ILE A 86 3.15 2.67 -16.95
CA ILE A 86 2.47 3.40 -18.04
C ILE A 86 1.15 2.71 -18.43
N ALA A 87 1.13 1.39 -18.48
CA ALA A 87 -0.03 0.63 -18.96
C ALA A 87 -1.12 0.52 -17.88
N LYS A 88 -2.36 0.85 -18.26
CA LYS A 88 -3.53 0.64 -17.41
C LYS A 88 -3.77 -0.83 -17.11
N TYR A 89 -4.28 -1.12 -15.91
CA TYR A 89 -4.77 -2.45 -15.59
C TYR A 89 -6.13 -2.70 -16.25
N THR A 90 -6.27 -3.82 -16.93
CA THR A 90 -7.53 -4.33 -17.49
C THR A 90 -7.95 -5.59 -16.75
N SER A 91 -9.20 -6.03 -16.87
CA SER A 91 -9.65 -7.28 -16.24
C SER A 91 -8.78 -8.46 -16.68
N ALA A 92 -8.40 -8.48 -17.96
CA ALA A 92 -7.49 -9.48 -18.49
C ALA A 92 -6.10 -9.37 -17.86
N SER A 93 -5.48 -8.19 -17.76
CA SER A 93 -4.13 -8.09 -17.18
C SER A 93 -4.09 -8.41 -15.68
N LEU A 94 -5.19 -8.18 -14.97
CA LEU A 94 -5.33 -8.50 -13.55
C LEU A 94 -5.50 -10.01 -13.28
N THR A 95 -6.21 -10.74 -14.16
CA THR A 95 -6.52 -12.17 -13.98
C THR A 95 -5.61 -13.09 -14.79
N LYS A 96 -4.87 -12.57 -15.78
CA LYS A 96 -4.00 -13.37 -16.65
C LYS A 96 -2.95 -14.11 -15.83
N ARG A 97 -2.81 -15.40 -16.15
CA ARG A 97 -1.79 -16.28 -15.59
C ARG A 97 -0.84 -16.71 -16.70
N ASP A 98 0.35 -16.13 -16.73
CA ASP A 98 1.35 -16.49 -17.73
C ASP A 98 1.94 -17.88 -17.44
N LYS A 99 2.43 -18.55 -18.49
CA LYS A 99 3.18 -19.81 -18.32
C LYS A 99 4.49 -19.55 -17.56
N GLY A 100 4.72 -20.33 -16.53
CA GLY A 100 5.95 -20.39 -15.75
C GLY A 100 6.82 -21.58 -16.11
N LYS A 101 7.83 -21.87 -15.27
CA LYS A 101 8.68 -23.05 -15.43
C LYS A 101 7.84 -24.33 -15.30
N ASN A 102 8.23 -25.38 -16.02
CA ASN A 102 7.60 -26.71 -15.97
C ASN A 102 6.09 -26.70 -16.29
N ASN A 103 5.64 -25.84 -17.22
CA ASN A 103 4.24 -25.66 -17.60
C ASN A 103 3.29 -25.27 -16.43
N LYS A 104 3.82 -24.89 -15.27
CA LYS A 104 3.00 -24.36 -14.18
C LYS A 104 2.62 -22.91 -14.47
N LEU A 105 1.35 -22.59 -14.29
CA LEU A 105 0.86 -21.22 -14.42
C LEU A 105 1.38 -20.36 -13.27
N LYS A 106 1.91 -19.18 -13.59
CA LYS A 106 2.25 -18.15 -12.59
C LYS A 106 0.97 -17.63 -11.94
N ASN A 107 1.13 -16.99 -10.78
CA ASN A 107 0.05 -16.21 -10.18
C ASN A 107 -0.26 -14.99 -11.04
N SER A 108 -1.55 -14.67 -11.17
CA SER A 108 -2.00 -13.40 -11.73
C SER A 108 -1.66 -12.25 -10.79
N VAL A 109 -1.90 -11.00 -11.20
CA VAL A 109 -1.69 -9.83 -10.33
C VAL A 109 -2.57 -9.95 -9.08
N LEU A 110 -3.87 -10.23 -9.25
CA LEU A 110 -4.78 -10.45 -8.13
C LEU A 110 -4.39 -11.69 -7.29
N GLY A 111 -3.91 -12.75 -7.94
CA GLY A 111 -3.45 -13.94 -7.23
C GLY A 111 -2.22 -13.66 -6.37
N LYS A 112 -1.31 -12.79 -6.81
CA LYS A 112 -0.15 -12.37 -6.02
C LYS A 112 -0.58 -11.55 -4.81
N LEU A 113 -1.43 -10.54 -5.02
CA LEU A 113 -2.00 -9.70 -3.95
C LEU A 113 -2.61 -10.54 -2.83
N LEU A 114 -3.46 -11.51 -3.19
CA LEU A 114 -4.08 -12.41 -2.20
C LEU A 114 -3.05 -13.32 -1.53
N SER A 115 -2.10 -13.85 -2.29
CA SER A 115 -1.10 -14.78 -1.76
C SER A 115 -0.22 -14.20 -0.67
N SER A 116 -0.16 -12.88 -0.52
CA SER A 116 0.64 -12.19 0.51
C SER A 116 -0.01 -12.18 1.90
N CYS A 117 -1.31 -12.45 1.96
CA CYS A 117 -2.09 -12.43 3.20
C CYS A 117 -2.62 -13.81 3.57
N VAL A 118 -2.86 -14.67 2.58
CA VAL A 118 -3.43 -16.00 2.81
C VAL A 118 -2.41 -16.95 3.45
N ASN A 119 -2.85 -17.70 4.47
CA ASN A 119 -2.06 -18.61 5.30
C ASN A 119 -0.95 -17.95 6.13
N THR A 120 -1.06 -16.65 6.44
CA THR A 120 -0.15 -15.98 7.36
C THR A 120 -0.72 -15.94 8.77
N SER A 121 0.13 -15.73 9.76
CA SER A 121 -0.28 -15.59 11.16
C SER A 121 -1.20 -14.39 11.44
N TYR A 122 -1.19 -13.41 10.52
CA TYR A 122 -1.94 -12.16 10.59
C TYR A 122 -3.10 -12.07 9.58
N GLU A 123 -3.44 -13.16 8.88
CA GLU A 123 -4.49 -13.18 7.85
C GLU A 123 -5.81 -12.56 8.34
N ASN A 124 -6.27 -12.98 9.51
CA ASN A 124 -7.51 -12.49 10.14
C ASN A 124 -7.47 -11.01 10.57
N ARG A 125 -6.31 -10.37 10.49
CA ARG A 125 -6.08 -8.97 10.85
C ARG A 125 -5.93 -8.08 9.61
N VAL A 126 -5.92 -8.65 8.39
CA VAL A 126 -5.89 -7.88 7.14
C VAL A 126 -7.30 -7.43 6.79
N VAL A 127 -7.55 -6.13 6.87
CA VAL A 127 -8.87 -5.53 6.60
C VAL A 127 -9.00 -4.94 5.20
N LYS A 128 -7.89 -4.80 4.48
CA LYS A 128 -7.87 -4.28 3.12
C LYS A 128 -6.65 -4.78 2.36
N ILE A 129 -6.86 -5.15 1.09
CA ILE A 129 -5.80 -5.40 0.11
C ILE A 129 -6.06 -4.47 -1.08
N GLY A 130 -5.16 -3.52 -1.31
CA GLY A 130 -5.27 -2.50 -2.33
C GLY A 130 -4.24 -2.66 -3.44
N LEU A 131 -4.67 -2.42 -4.67
CA LEU A 131 -3.78 -2.22 -5.81
C LEU A 131 -3.84 -0.75 -6.22
N VAL A 132 -2.70 -0.07 -6.19
CA VAL A 132 -2.58 1.33 -6.55
C VAL A 132 -1.79 1.42 -7.86
N SER A 133 -2.26 2.23 -8.80
CA SER A 133 -1.60 2.39 -10.09
C SER A 133 -1.55 3.85 -10.54
N SER A 134 -0.37 4.31 -10.96
CA SER A 134 -0.19 5.67 -11.48
C SER A 134 -0.89 5.90 -12.82
N SER A 135 -1.12 4.85 -13.60
CA SER A 135 -1.86 4.91 -14.87
C SER A 135 -3.35 4.61 -14.72
N GLY A 136 -3.77 4.09 -13.57
CA GLY A 136 -5.15 3.76 -13.25
C GLY A 136 -5.65 2.47 -13.89
N PHE A 137 -6.98 2.35 -13.95
CA PHE A 137 -7.68 1.11 -14.29
C PHE A 137 -8.63 1.32 -15.47
N SER A 138 -8.69 0.33 -16.36
CA SER A 138 -9.63 0.24 -17.47
C SER A 138 -10.47 -1.01 -17.26
N LEU A 139 -11.39 -0.92 -16.30
CA LEU A 139 -12.28 -1.99 -15.89
C LEU A 139 -13.72 -1.61 -16.20
N ASN A 140 -14.52 -2.59 -16.60
CA ASN A 140 -15.97 -2.44 -16.54
C ASN A 140 -16.36 -2.70 -15.08
N ILE A 141 -16.74 -1.62 -14.40
CA ILE A 141 -17.03 -1.60 -12.97
C ILE A 141 -18.52 -1.91 -12.81
N ASP A 142 -18.85 -3.03 -12.16
CA ASP A 142 -20.21 -3.29 -11.70
C ASP A 142 -20.60 -2.30 -10.60
N LYS A 143 -21.90 -2.08 -10.36
CA LYS A 143 -22.41 -1.04 -9.45
C LYS A 143 -21.85 -1.09 -8.02
N ASP A 144 -21.33 -2.24 -7.59
CA ASP A 144 -20.82 -2.47 -6.24
C ASP A 144 -19.31 -2.21 -6.09
N LEU A 145 -18.61 -1.87 -7.17
CA LEU A 145 -17.19 -1.56 -7.16
C LEU A 145 -16.96 -0.04 -7.16
N LYS A 146 -16.21 0.45 -6.17
CA LYS A 146 -15.81 1.87 -6.07
C LYS A 146 -14.40 2.05 -6.61
N LEU A 147 -14.24 2.84 -7.68
CA LEU A 147 -12.94 3.35 -8.09
C LEU A 147 -12.68 4.67 -7.36
N ASP A 148 -11.75 4.65 -6.40
CA ASP A 148 -11.22 5.87 -5.80
C ASP A 148 -10.05 6.37 -6.64
N VAL A 149 -10.14 7.62 -7.10
CA VAL A 149 -9.07 8.28 -7.84
C VAL A 149 -8.59 9.43 -6.99
N ILE A 150 -7.41 9.30 -6.39
CA ILE A 150 -6.74 10.40 -5.71
C ILE A 150 -6.14 11.31 -6.79
N LYS A 151 -6.67 12.52 -6.92
CA LYS A 151 -6.18 13.58 -7.82
C LYS A 151 -5.35 14.58 -7.03
N ILE A 152 -4.39 15.22 -7.69
CA ILE A 152 -3.63 16.35 -7.12
C ILE A 152 -4.56 17.49 -6.64
N GLY A 153 -5.74 17.63 -7.25
CA GLY A 153 -6.77 18.60 -6.85
C GLY A 153 -7.56 18.23 -5.60
N ASP A 154 -7.36 17.04 -5.03
CA ASP A 154 -7.98 16.64 -3.75
C ASP A 154 -7.19 17.17 -2.54
N LEU A 155 -6.01 17.75 -2.78
CA LEU A 155 -5.33 18.62 -1.82
C LEU A 155 -6.01 19.99 -1.85
N ALA A 156 -6.51 20.45 -0.70
CA ALA A 156 -7.05 21.80 -0.62
C ALA A 156 -5.97 22.82 -0.99
N LYS A 157 -6.34 23.92 -1.68
CA LYS A 157 -5.38 24.98 -2.06
C LYS A 157 -4.60 25.52 -0.86
N ASP A 158 -5.19 25.47 0.33
CA ASP A 158 -4.58 25.92 1.58
C ASP A 158 -3.48 24.96 2.07
N ASP A 159 -3.60 23.66 1.77
CA ASP A 159 -2.60 22.65 2.14
C ASP A 159 -1.32 22.80 1.28
N LEU A 160 -1.45 23.24 0.02
CA LEU A 160 -0.31 23.48 -0.87
C LEU A 160 0.60 24.64 -0.41
N ALA A 161 0.04 25.63 0.29
CA ALA A 161 0.81 26.76 0.82
C ALA A 161 1.71 26.35 2.00
N SER A 162 1.28 25.37 2.81
CA SER A 162 2.06 24.89 3.97
C SER A 162 3.27 24.03 3.59
N PHE A 163 3.25 23.36 2.44
CA PHE A 163 4.37 22.53 1.96
C PHE A 163 5.55 23.35 1.40
N LEU A 164 5.32 24.62 1.02
CA LEU A 164 6.39 25.52 0.54
C LEU A 164 7.19 26.19 1.66
N LEU A 165 6.82 25.96 2.93
CA LEU A 165 7.39 26.66 4.08
C LEU A 165 7.72 25.69 5.20
N ARG A 166 8.71 24.82 4.95
CA ARG A 166 9.65 24.23 5.93
C ARG A 166 10.52 23.18 5.22
N ILE A 167 11.75 23.57 4.92
CA ILE A 167 12.90 22.64 4.79
C ILE A 167 13.34 22.28 6.21
#